data_AF-A0A7J6WLP4-F1
#
_entry.id   AF-A0A7J6WLP4-F1
#
_cell.length_a   1.000
_cell.length_b   1.000
_cell.length_c   1.000
_cell.angle_alpha   90.00
_cell.angle_beta   90.00
_cell.angle_gamma   90.00
#
_symmetry.space_group_name_H-M   'P 1'
#
loop_
_entity.id
_entity.type
_entity.pdbx_description
1 polymer ?
#
loop_
_entity_poly.entity_id
_entity_poly.type
_entity_poly.pdbx_seq_one_letter_code
_entity_poly.pdbx_strand_id
1 'polypeptide(L)'
;MVSGLVFEEQDFINPWEDQKDNLERYALQWESKNLIAVSTAIQDWLTSRVAMELMRQGAMMTVLSTLLLALAWPATLLAATDFIDSKWTIAIDRSDKAGILLAEVLSKGLQGNRPVTLVGFSLGARVIFKCLQCLAQMEDNVGIVERVVLLGAPISIADENWGSARKVGC
;
A
#
# COMPACT_ATOMS: atom_id res chain seq x y z
N MET A 1 4.05 -12.32 -4.19
CA MET A 1 4.50 -10.92 -4.06
C MET A 1 3.29 -10.01 -4.23
N VAL A 2 3.20 -8.91 -3.48
CA VAL A 2 2.02 -8.04 -3.46
C VAL A 2 2.43 -6.57 -3.58
N SER A 3 2.26 -5.99 -4.77
CA SER A 3 2.47 -4.57 -5.02
C SER A 3 1.28 -3.74 -4.51
N GLY A 4 1.57 -2.60 -3.88
CA GLY A 4 0.58 -1.66 -3.33
C GLY A 4 0.65 -0.24 -3.87
N LEU A 5 1.45 -0.03 -4.91
CA LEU A 5 1.54 1.23 -5.65
C LEU A 5 1.74 0.82 -7.11
N VAL A 6 0.73 1.09 -7.94
CA VAL A 6 0.68 0.66 -9.34
C VAL A 6 -0.02 1.72 -10.18
N PHE A 7 0.50 2.03 -11.35
CA PHE A 7 -0.06 2.97 -12.31
C PHE A 7 -0.65 2.27 -13.53
N GLU A 8 -0.16 1.05 -13.81
CA GLU A 8 -0.61 0.17 -14.87
C GLU A 8 -0.54 -1.30 -14.42
N GLU A 9 -1.19 -2.21 -15.15
CA GLU A 9 -1.30 -3.61 -14.72
C GLU A 9 0.06 -4.33 -14.65
N GLN A 10 1.01 -3.94 -15.49
CA GLN A 10 2.37 -4.46 -15.49
C GLN A 10 3.14 -4.12 -14.19
N ASP A 11 2.77 -3.06 -13.47
CA ASP A 11 3.43 -2.69 -12.20
C ASP A 11 3.18 -3.69 -11.06
N PHE A 12 2.24 -4.61 -11.22
CA PHE A 12 2.10 -5.75 -10.31
C PHE A 12 3.26 -6.75 -10.43
N ILE A 13 3.91 -6.82 -11.60
CA ILE A 13 4.93 -7.82 -11.95
C ILE A 13 6.31 -7.20 -12.07
N ASN A 14 6.43 -6.06 -12.75
CA ASN A 14 7.69 -5.37 -13.05
C ASN A 14 8.67 -5.27 -11.87
N PRO A 15 8.24 -4.95 -10.63
CA PRO A 15 9.16 -4.85 -9.49
C PRO A 15 9.86 -6.17 -9.11
N TRP A 16 9.39 -7.28 -9.68
CA TRP A 16 9.76 -8.64 -9.29
C TRP A 16 10.44 -9.45 -10.42
N GLU A 17 10.52 -8.91 -11.65
CA GLU A 17 10.98 -9.65 -12.83
C GLU A 17 12.47 -9.99 -12.80
N ASP A 18 13.31 -9.10 -12.28
CA ASP A 18 14.78 -9.24 -12.34
C ASP A 18 15.36 -10.23 -11.31
N GLN A 19 14.54 -10.77 -10.42
CA GLN A 19 15.00 -11.77 -9.47
C GLN A 19 15.18 -13.09 -10.22
N LYS A 20 16.42 -13.56 -10.43
CA LYS A 20 16.72 -14.86 -11.04
C LYS A 20 17.02 -15.91 -9.96
N ASP A 21 16.01 -16.67 -9.58
CA ASP A 21 16.15 -17.91 -8.79
C ASP A 21 15.20 -18.98 -9.35
N ASN A 22 15.38 -20.22 -8.91
CA ASN A 22 14.61 -21.37 -9.39
C ASN A 22 13.29 -21.59 -8.60
N LEU A 23 12.78 -20.59 -7.88
CA LEU A 23 11.55 -20.72 -7.09
C LEU A 23 10.31 -20.41 -7.93
N GLU A 24 9.20 -21.10 -7.63
CA GLU A 24 7.88 -20.75 -8.16
C GLU A 24 7.41 -19.44 -7.52
N ARG A 25 7.02 -18.47 -8.34
CA ARG A 25 6.64 -17.13 -7.86
C ARG A 25 5.33 -16.68 -8.48
N TYR A 26 4.55 -16.01 -7.65
CA TYR A 26 3.27 -15.45 -8.04
C TYR A 26 3.22 -13.98 -7.64
N ALA A 27 2.77 -13.12 -8.55
CA ALA A 27 2.40 -11.75 -8.26
C ALA A 27 0.88 -11.67 -8.07
N LEU A 28 0.44 -11.12 -6.93
CA LEU A 28 -0.98 -10.93 -6.66
C LEU A 28 -1.44 -9.66 -7.37
N GLN A 29 -2.30 -9.82 -8.38
CA GLN A 29 -3.05 -8.72 -8.98
C GLN A 29 -4.36 -8.55 -8.20
N TRP A 30 -4.57 -7.38 -7.60
CA TRP A 30 -5.73 -7.12 -6.74
C TRP A 30 -6.23 -5.69 -6.92
N GLU A 31 -7.56 -5.52 -6.91
CA GLU A 31 -8.22 -4.21 -6.94
C GLU A 31 -7.64 -3.21 -7.97
N SER A 32 -7.17 -3.70 -9.13
CA SER A 32 -6.34 -2.94 -10.09
C SER A 32 -6.89 -1.55 -10.40
N LYS A 33 -8.19 -1.45 -10.68
CA LYS A 33 -8.85 -0.17 -10.98
C LYS A 33 -8.76 0.83 -9.84
N ASN A 34 -9.01 0.38 -8.60
CA ASN A 34 -8.98 1.25 -7.41
C ASN A 34 -7.53 1.62 -7.06
N LEU A 35 -6.61 0.67 -7.19
CA LEU A 35 -5.19 0.85 -6.88
C LEU A 35 -4.52 1.83 -7.85
N ILE A 36 -4.81 1.71 -9.14
CA ILE A 36 -4.40 2.69 -10.16
C ILE A 36 -5.02 4.05 -9.85
N ALA A 37 -6.34 4.12 -9.62
CA ALA A 37 -7.01 5.39 -9.35
C ALA A 37 -6.49 6.14 -8.11
N VAL A 38 -6.06 5.41 -7.07
CA VAL A 38 -5.43 5.98 -5.87
C VAL A 38 -4.00 6.39 -6.14
N SER A 39 -3.21 5.55 -6.81
CA SER A 39 -1.81 5.85 -7.15
C SER A 39 -1.70 7.07 -8.07
N THR A 40 -2.53 7.15 -9.10
CA THR A 40 -2.63 8.33 -9.98
C THR A 40 -3.06 9.56 -9.19
N ALA A 41 -4.04 9.45 -8.29
CA ALA A 41 -4.45 10.60 -7.47
C ALA A 41 -3.34 11.11 -6.54
N ILE A 42 -2.52 10.20 -5.97
CA ILE A 42 -1.33 10.57 -5.19
C ILE A 42 -0.35 11.33 -6.08
N GLN A 43 -0.09 10.83 -7.29
CA GLN A 43 0.85 11.45 -8.22
C GLN A 43 0.37 12.82 -8.70
N ASP A 44 -0.91 12.96 -9.05
CA ASP A 44 -1.53 14.22 -9.44
C ASP A 44 -1.46 15.24 -8.30
N TRP A 45 -1.73 14.81 -7.07
CA TRP A 45 -1.61 15.67 -5.90
C TRP A 45 -0.17 16.12 -5.69
N LEU A 46 0.81 15.21 -5.71
CA LEU A 46 2.23 15.53 -5.54
C LEU A 46 2.73 16.48 -6.64
N THR A 47 2.37 16.21 -7.91
CA THR A 47 2.78 17.06 -9.04
C THR A 47 2.15 18.45 -8.96
N SER A 48 0.88 18.56 -8.56
CA SER A 48 0.21 19.85 -8.33
C SER A 48 0.91 20.67 -7.24
N ARG A 49 1.41 20.00 -6.18
CA ARG A 49 2.12 20.65 -5.08
C ARG A 49 3.48 21.18 -5.51
N VAL A 50 4.25 20.37 -6.24
CA VAL A 50 5.53 20.78 -6.81
C VAL A 50 5.34 21.95 -7.77
N ALA A 51 4.34 21.88 -8.65
CA ALA A 51 4.04 22.97 -9.59
C ALA A 51 3.64 24.27 -8.86
N MET A 52 2.82 24.17 -7.81
CA MET A 52 2.42 25.32 -6.99
C MET A 52 3.62 25.93 -6.26
N GLU A 53 4.52 25.11 -5.73
CA GLU A 53 5.73 25.57 -5.05
C GLU A 53 6.69 26.26 -6.04
N LEU A 54 6.87 25.71 -7.25
CA LEU A 54 7.67 26.36 -8.31
C LEU A 54 7.05 27.69 -8.75
N MET A 55 5.73 27.74 -8.94
CA MET A 55 5.02 29.00 -9.26
C MET A 55 5.20 30.03 -8.15
N ARG A 56 5.08 29.60 -6.89
CA ARG A 56 5.28 30.44 -5.71
C ARG A 56 6.71 30.97 -5.66
N GLN A 57 7.73 30.12 -5.86
CA GLN A 57 9.13 30.54 -5.90
C GLN A 57 9.40 31.56 -7.02
N GLY A 58 8.81 31.34 -8.21
CA GLY A 58 8.89 32.30 -9.32
C GLY A 58 8.17 33.64 -9.02
N ALA A 59 7.00 33.59 -8.39
CA ALA A 59 6.24 34.76 -7.96
C ALA A 59 6.90 35.50 -6.77
N MET A 60 7.66 34.79 -5.94
CA MET A 60 8.36 35.31 -4.77
C MET A 60 9.56 36.21 -5.09
N MET A 61 9.93 36.36 -6.37
CA MET A 61 10.84 37.39 -6.84
C MET A 61 10.25 38.82 -6.81
N THR A 62 9.00 38.98 -6.36
CA THR A 62 8.32 40.28 -6.19
C THR A 62 7.99 40.54 -4.71
N VAL A 63 7.77 41.81 -4.32
CA VAL A 63 7.49 42.26 -2.92
C VAL A 63 6.23 41.62 -2.31
N LEU A 64 5.42 40.91 -3.10
CA LEU A 64 4.25 40.12 -2.66
C LEU A 64 4.62 38.76 -2.05
N SER A 65 5.91 38.43 -1.97
CA SER A 65 6.45 37.16 -1.45
C SER A 65 6.03 36.88 -0.01
N THR A 66 6.04 37.87 0.88
CA THR A 66 5.71 37.69 2.30
C THR A 66 4.23 37.37 2.53
N LEU A 67 3.32 37.97 1.75
CA LEU A 67 1.88 37.78 1.89
C LEU A 67 1.43 36.44 1.29
N LEU A 68 2.01 36.06 0.14
CA LEU A 68 1.86 34.73 -0.42
C LEU A 68 2.43 33.66 0.53
N LEU A 69 3.59 33.92 1.16
CA LEU A 69 4.23 32.97 2.07
C LEU A 69 3.30 32.50 3.19
N ALA A 70 2.62 33.46 3.82
CA ALA A 70 1.67 33.26 4.90
C ALA A 70 0.37 32.54 4.49
N LEU A 71 0.01 32.55 3.19
CA LEU A 71 -1.23 31.95 2.68
C LEU A 71 -1.05 30.57 2.04
N ALA A 72 0.17 30.07 1.85
CA ALA A 72 0.33 28.72 1.27
C ALA A 72 0.21 27.59 2.28
N TRP A 73 0.56 27.81 3.55
CA TRP A 73 0.42 26.75 4.57
C TRP A 73 -1.04 26.32 4.81
N PRO A 74 -2.07 27.20 4.76
CA PRO A 74 -3.47 26.77 4.88
C PRO A 74 -3.97 26.06 3.62
N ALA A 75 -3.63 26.55 2.43
CA ALA A 75 -4.05 25.94 1.16
C ALA A 75 -3.43 24.54 0.97
N THR A 76 -2.17 24.38 1.35
CA THR A 76 -1.52 23.06 1.35
C THR A 76 -2.16 22.12 2.36
N LEU A 77 -2.46 22.58 3.58
CA LEU A 77 -3.16 21.75 4.56
C LEU A 77 -4.53 21.27 4.03
N LEU A 78 -5.33 22.18 3.47
CA LEU A 78 -6.65 21.87 2.89
C LEU A 78 -6.59 20.87 1.73
N ALA A 79 -5.66 21.06 0.80
CA ALA A 79 -5.51 20.11 -0.30
C ALA A 79 -4.91 18.75 0.15
N ALA A 80 -4.24 18.68 1.29
CA ALA A 80 -3.82 17.39 1.87
C ALA A 80 -5.02 16.67 2.51
N THR A 81 -5.89 17.38 3.23
CA THR A 81 -7.07 16.79 3.88
C THR A 81 -8.04 16.16 2.87
N ASP A 82 -8.32 16.83 1.75
CA ASP A 82 -9.24 16.29 0.73
C ASP A 82 -8.75 14.97 0.10
N PHE A 83 -7.42 14.84 -0.08
CA PHE A 83 -6.78 13.63 -0.59
C PHE A 83 -6.82 12.49 0.46
N ILE A 84 -6.51 12.83 1.72
CA ILE A 84 -6.46 11.89 2.84
C ILE A 84 -7.84 11.28 3.11
N ASP A 85 -8.92 12.05 3.00
CA ASP A 85 -10.20 11.60 3.52
C ASP A 85 -10.96 10.65 2.57
N SER A 86 -10.86 10.80 1.24
CA SER A 86 -11.71 10.04 0.31
C SER A 86 -11.00 8.87 -0.38
N LYS A 87 -9.97 9.12 -1.19
CA LYS A 87 -9.34 8.07 -2.00
C LYS A 87 -8.45 7.15 -1.18
N TRP A 88 -7.67 7.72 -0.26
CA TRP A 88 -6.80 6.94 0.61
C TRP A 88 -7.60 6.00 1.51
N THR A 89 -8.67 6.49 2.15
CA THR A 89 -9.58 5.66 2.96
C THR A 89 -10.18 4.51 2.15
N ILE A 90 -10.60 4.74 0.91
CA ILE A 90 -11.09 3.67 0.02
C ILE A 90 -9.98 2.65 -0.26
N ALA A 91 -8.76 3.10 -0.55
CA ALA A 91 -7.63 2.22 -0.81
C ALA A 91 -7.33 1.31 0.38
N ILE A 92 -7.41 1.87 1.58
CA ILE A 92 -7.24 1.16 2.85
C ILE A 92 -8.32 0.08 3.02
N ASP A 93 -9.61 0.42 2.89
CA ASP A 93 -10.72 -0.56 2.98
C ASP A 93 -10.58 -1.69 1.95
N ARG A 94 -10.17 -1.36 0.73
CA ARG A 94 -9.94 -2.34 -0.34
C ARG A 94 -8.74 -3.24 -0.08
N SER A 95 -7.67 -2.69 0.50
CA SER A 95 -6.51 -3.48 0.95
C SER A 95 -6.91 -4.51 1.99
N ASP A 96 -7.76 -4.11 2.94
CA ASP A 96 -8.20 -4.99 4.01
C ASP A 96 -9.08 -6.13 3.45
N LYS A 97 -9.98 -5.83 2.52
CA LYS A 97 -10.79 -6.84 1.81
C LYS A 97 -9.95 -7.82 1.00
N ALA A 98 -8.95 -7.33 0.27
CA ALA A 98 -8.03 -8.19 -0.47
C ALA A 98 -7.23 -9.10 0.46
N GLY A 99 -6.83 -8.61 1.65
CA GLY A 99 -6.15 -9.40 2.66
C GLY A 99 -7.01 -10.54 3.21
N ILE A 100 -8.30 -10.30 3.44
CA ILE A 100 -9.26 -11.33 3.85
C ILE A 100 -9.34 -12.43 2.79
N LEU A 101 -9.54 -12.06 1.52
CA LEU A 101 -9.60 -13.03 0.41
C LEU A 101 -8.30 -13.81 0.25
N LEU A 102 -7.15 -13.16 0.41
CA LEU A 102 -5.85 -13.82 0.37
C LEU A 102 -5.73 -14.88 1.48
N ALA A 103 -6.20 -14.57 2.70
CA ALA A 103 -6.21 -15.54 3.80
C ALA A 103 -7.10 -16.75 3.49
N GLU A 104 -8.29 -16.53 2.91
CA GLU A 104 -9.18 -17.63 2.50
C GLU A 104 -8.55 -18.51 1.42
N VAL A 105 -7.88 -17.91 0.42
CA VAL A 105 -7.18 -18.64 -0.65
C VAL A 105 -6.05 -19.49 -0.08
N LEU A 106 -5.25 -18.93 0.83
CA LEU A 106 -4.13 -19.63 1.46
C LEU A 106 -4.60 -20.75 2.39
N SER A 107 -5.67 -20.52 3.14
CA SER A 107 -6.28 -21.51 4.04
C SER A 107 -6.88 -22.70 3.27
N LYS A 108 -7.41 -22.47 2.06
CA LYS A 108 -7.90 -23.54 1.17
C LYS A 108 -6.79 -24.35 0.50
N GLY A 109 -5.51 -23.99 0.71
CA GLY A 109 -4.37 -24.72 0.17
C GLY A 109 -4.29 -24.68 -1.36
N LEU A 110 -4.76 -23.60 -2.00
CA LEU A 110 -4.71 -23.46 -3.46
C LEU A 110 -3.27 -23.41 -4.00
N GLN A 111 -2.32 -23.01 -3.16
CA GLN A 111 -0.88 -23.06 -3.40
C GLN A 111 -0.27 -24.48 -3.21
N GLY A 112 -1.08 -25.47 -2.83
CA GLY A 112 -0.64 -26.77 -2.35
C GLY A 112 -0.23 -26.77 -0.87
N ASN A 113 0.46 -27.82 -0.44
CA ASN A 113 0.88 -28.01 0.96
C ASN A 113 2.23 -27.36 1.30
N ARG A 114 2.77 -26.50 0.42
CA ARG A 114 4.05 -25.82 0.66
C ARG A 114 3.83 -24.49 1.37
N PRO A 115 4.62 -24.17 2.40
CA PRO A 115 4.54 -22.87 3.04
C PRO A 115 4.91 -21.75 2.04
N VAL A 116 4.30 -20.58 2.20
CA VAL A 116 4.52 -19.43 1.32
C VAL A 116 5.42 -18.38 1.96
N THR A 117 6.21 -17.72 1.13
CA THR A 117 6.88 -16.46 1.48
C THR A 117 6.08 -15.29 0.91
N LEU A 118 5.65 -14.38 1.77
CA LEU A 118 4.88 -13.19 1.42
C LEU A 118 5.78 -11.95 1.47
N VAL A 119 5.91 -11.28 0.33
CA VAL A 119 6.63 -10.00 0.20
C VAL A 119 5.65 -8.96 -0.30
N GLY A 120 5.52 -7.85 0.42
CA GLY A 120 4.61 -6.76 0.02
C GLY A 120 5.18 -5.38 0.26
N PHE A 121 4.76 -4.45 -0.60
CA PHE A 121 5.19 -3.06 -0.60
C PHE A 121 3.98 -2.11 -0.56
N SER A 122 4.07 -1.03 0.20
CA SER A 122 3.01 -0.01 0.35
C SER A 122 1.67 -0.63 0.78
N LEU A 123 0.55 -0.33 0.12
CA LEU A 123 -0.76 -0.94 0.38
C LEU A 123 -0.76 -2.48 0.26
N GLY A 124 0.15 -3.06 -0.53
CA GLY A 124 0.31 -4.51 -0.66
C GLY A 124 0.90 -5.13 0.60
N ALA A 125 1.71 -4.38 1.35
CA ALA A 125 2.13 -4.80 2.67
C ALA A 125 0.96 -4.77 3.67
N ARG A 126 0.01 -3.83 3.53
CA ARG A 126 -1.22 -3.82 4.33
C ARG A 126 -2.13 -5.01 4.01
N VAL A 127 -2.25 -5.38 2.73
CA VAL A 127 -2.96 -6.61 2.30
C VAL A 127 -2.39 -7.84 3.03
N ILE A 128 -1.06 -8.00 3.02
CA ILE A 128 -0.41 -9.13 3.71
C ILE A 128 -0.65 -9.05 5.21
N PHE A 129 -0.53 -7.88 5.82
CA PHE A 129 -0.79 -7.72 7.24
C PHE A 129 -2.20 -8.14 7.64
N LYS A 130 -3.22 -7.72 6.87
CA LYS A 130 -4.60 -8.12 7.10
C LYS A 130 -4.81 -9.62 6.88
N CYS A 131 -4.17 -10.18 5.86
CA CYS A 131 -4.15 -11.63 5.63
C CYS A 131 -3.63 -12.40 6.85
N LEU A 132 -2.51 -11.97 7.43
CA LEU A 132 -1.94 -12.61 8.63
C LEU A 132 -2.87 -12.48 9.85
N GLN A 133 -3.54 -11.34 10.02
CA GLN A 133 -4.53 -11.19 11.09
C GLN A 133 -5.69 -12.17 10.94
N CYS A 134 -6.18 -12.38 9.71
CA CYS A 134 -7.25 -13.33 9.43
C CYS A 134 -6.80 -14.78 9.65
N LEU A 135 -5.62 -15.15 9.15
CA LEU A 135 -5.04 -16.47 9.39
C LEU A 135 -4.83 -16.73 10.89
N ALA A 136 -4.43 -15.73 11.67
CA ALA A 136 -4.22 -15.87 13.11
C ALA A 136 -5.51 -16.24 13.89
N GLN A 137 -6.68 -16.00 13.30
CA GLN A 137 -7.98 -16.35 13.88
C GLN A 137 -8.49 -17.73 13.45
N MET A 138 -7.86 -18.35 12.46
CA MET A 138 -8.22 -19.68 11.95
C MET A 138 -7.53 -20.78 12.77
N GLU A 139 -8.21 -21.91 12.96
CA GLU A 139 -7.69 -23.06 13.73
C GLU A 139 -6.56 -23.79 12.97
N ASP A 140 -6.65 -23.88 11.65
CA ASP A 140 -5.69 -24.57 10.77
C ASP A 140 -4.70 -23.59 10.09
N ASN A 141 -4.02 -22.74 10.87
CA ASN A 141 -3.12 -21.71 10.34
C ASN A 141 -1.62 -22.08 10.37
N VAL A 142 -1.28 -23.25 10.93
CA VAL A 142 0.11 -23.67 11.16
C VAL A 142 0.77 -24.06 9.85
N GLY A 143 1.96 -23.50 9.59
CA GLY A 143 2.79 -23.90 8.45
C GLY A 143 2.32 -23.38 7.09
N ILE A 144 1.33 -22.48 7.05
CA ILE A 144 0.88 -21.84 5.80
C ILE A 144 1.90 -20.79 5.34
N VAL A 145 2.38 -19.95 6.25
CA VAL A 145 3.31 -18.84 5.94
C VAL A 145 4.64 -19.09 6.63
N GLU A 146 5.72 -19.13 5.87
CA GLU A 146 7.08 -19.30 6.39
C GLU A 146 7.77 -17.95 6.62
N ARG A 147 7.60 -17.00 5.70
CA ARG A 147 8.32 -15.73 5.78
C ARG A 147 7.47 -14.57 5.32
N VAL A 148 7.60 -13.45 6.01
CA VAL A 148 6.91 -12.21 5.68
C VAL A 148 7.91 -11.07 5.60
N VAL A 149 7.84 -10.30 4.50
CA VAL A 149 8.59 -9.06 4.30
C VAL A 149 7.61 -7.95 3.96
N LEU A 150 7.48 -6.95 4.85
CA LEU A 150 6.60 -5.79 4.69
C LEU A 150 7.45 -4.53 4.50
N LEU A 151 7.25 -3.82 3.38
CA LEU A 151 8.01 -2.63 3.03
C LEU A 151 7.07 -1.42 2.93
N GLY A 152 7.32 -0.38 3.73
CA GLY A 152 6.57 0.88 3.67
C GLY A 152 5.07 0.74 3.92
N ALA A 153 4.66 -0.19 4.78
CA ALA A 153 3.26 -0.51 5.01
C ALA A 153 2.52 0.62 5.77
N PRO A 154 1.39 1.15 5.24
CA PRO A 154 0.56 2.12 5.96
C PRO A 154 -0.34 1.42 6.99
N ILE A 155 0.26 1.00 8.10
CA ILE A 155 -0.39 0.28 9.19
C ILE A 155 -0.34 1.15 10.46
N SER A 156 -1.48 1.34 11.14
CA SER A 156 -1.50 2.06 12.42
C SER A 156 -0.74 1.26 13.47
N ILE A 157 0.10 1.93 14.27
CA ILE A 157 0.84 1.28 15.36
C ILE A 157 -0.03 1.15 16.62
N ALA A 158 -0.97 2.07 16.83
CA ALA A 158 -1.72 2.18 18.08
C ALA A 158 -2.89 1.17 18.17
N ASP A 159 -3.53 0.85 17.05
CA ASP A 159 -4.81 0.11 17.04
C ASP A 159 -4.69 -1.31 16.47
N GLU A 160 -3.53 -1.68 15.92
CA GLU A 160 -3.39 -2.92 15.15
C GLU A 160 -2.70 -4.02 15.95
N ASN A 161 -3.25 -5.24 15.85
CA ASN A 161 -2.77 -6.40 16.60
C ASN A 161 -1.57 -7.08 15.92
N TRP A 162 -0.41 -6.43 15.97
CA TRP A 162 0.87 -6.97 15.50
C TRP A 162 1.25 -8.29 16.16
N GLY A 163 0.81 -8.50 17.41
CA GLY A 163 1.04 -9.74 18.15
C GLY A 163 0.42 -10.96 17.49
N SER A 164 -0.79 -10.82 16.94
CA SER A 164 -1.46 -11.90 16.21
C SER A 164 -0.78 -12.19 14.86
N ALA A 165 -0.43 -11.15 14.10
CA ALA A 165 0.22 -11.33 12.80
C ALA A 165 1.59 -12.05 12.92
N ARG A 166 2.36 -11.74 13.97
CA ARG A 166 3.67 -12.36 14.24
C ARG A 166 3.60 -13.84 14.62
N LYS A 167 2.44 -14.35 15.06
CA LYS A 167 2.28 -15.77 15.39
C LYS A 167 2.15 -16.65 14.15
N VAL A 168 1.78 -16.06 13.01
CA VAL A 168 1.51 -16.79 11.76
C VAL A 168 2.75 -16.85 10.85
N GLY A 169 3.57 -15.80 10.83
CA GLY A 169 4.81 -15.76 10.05
C GLY A 169 6.01 -15.50 10.94
N CYS A 170 6.83 -16.53 11.16
CA CYS A 170 8.16 -16.45 11.78
C CYS A 170 9.20 -17.00 10.81
#